data_AF-A0A934CBF3-F1
#
_entry.id   AF-A0A934CBF3-F1
#
_cell.length_a   1.000
_cell.length_b   1.000
_cell.length_c   1.000
_cell.angle_alpha   90.00
_cell.angle_beta   90.00
_cell.angle_gamma   90.00
#
_symmetry.space_group_name_H-M   'P 1'
#
loop_
_entity.id
_entity.type
_entity.pdbx_description
1 polymer ?
#
loop_
_entity_poly.entity_id
_entity_poly.type
_entity_poly.pdbx_seq_one_letter_code
_entity_poly.pdbx_strand_id
1 'polypeptide(L)'
;MLTDILLQEIAGLRDGGYKVELIEGDGFANIILDDYPLPPMYNKQSTRLLLRIPISYPNGNPDMFWTAPDLLCEDGRTPTNADSLEDHLGQQWRRFSWHPQGWNPSIGNLSMYLEFVNNGLARAVKSNQ
;
A
#
# COMPACT_ATOMS: atom_id res chain seq x y z
N MET A 1 -5.98 -2.43 20.15
CA MET A 1 -5.66 -1.02 20.40
C MET A 1 -4.44 -0.69 19.56
N LEU A 2 -4.53 0.33 18.72
CA LEU A 2 -3.41 0.80 17.90
C LEU A 2 -2.34 1.44 18.78
N THR A 3 -1.09 1.39 18.32
CA THR A 3 0.04 1.98 19.03
C THR A 3 0.11 3.49 18.79
N ASP A 4 0.56 4.26 19.79
CA ASP A 4 0.74 5.71 19.67
C ASP A 4 1.68 6.08 18.51
N ILE A 5 2.70 5.25 18.28
CA ILE A 5 3.65 5.39 17.17
C ILE A 5 2.92 5.34 15.83
N LEU A 6 2.04 4.35 15.61
CA LEU A 6 1.30 4.24 14.35
C LEU A 6 0.37 5.44 14.13
N LEU A 7 -0.31 5.91 15.18
CA LEU A 7 -1.17 7.08 15.11
C LEU A 7 -0.39 8.36 14.79
N GLN A 8 0.80 8.53 15.38
CA GLN A 8 1.69 9.65 15.10
C GLN A 8 2.20 9.62 13.65
N GLU A 9 2.55 8.44 13.13
CA GLU A 9 2.99 8.30 11.74
C GLU A 9 1.85 8.58 10.75
N ILE A 10 0.62 8.12 11.02
CA ILE A 10 -0.57 8.44 10.22
C ILE A 10 -0.84 9.96 10.21
N ALA A 11 -0.69 10.62 11.36
CA ALA A 11 -0.80 12.09 11.43
C ALA A 11 0.28 12.75 10.56
N GLY A 12 1.53 12.28 10.61
CA GLY A 12 2.61 12.77 9.76
C GLY A 12 2.33 12.61 8.26
N LEU A 13 1.71 11.49 7.84
CA LEU A 13 1.27 11.33 6.44
C LEU A 13 0.20 12.36 6.05
N ARG A 14 -0.77 12.63 6.93
CA ARG A 14 -1.82 13.64 6.69
C ARG A 14 -1.22 15.04 6.57
N ASP A 15 -0.29 15.38 7.45
CA ASP A 15 0.45 16.66 7.40
C ASP A 15 1.29 16.78 6.12
N GLY A 16 1.79 15.65 5.59
CA GLY A 16 2.44 15.55 4.29
C GLY A 16 1.51 15.67 3.09
N GLY A 17 0.20 15.85 3.30
CA GLY A 17 -0.80 16.06 2.25
C GLY A 17 -1.50 14.79 1.76
N TYR A 18 -1.22 13.63 2.35
CA TYR A 18 -1.94 12.40 1.99
C TYR A 18 -3.37 12.41 2.55
N LYS A 19 -4.33 11.99 1.73
CA LYS A 19 -5.72 11.77 2.15
C LYS A 19 -5.85 10.39 2.79
N VAL A 20 -5.70 10.33 4.11
CA VAL A 20 -5.60 9.06 4.86
C VAL A 20 -6.86 8.75 5.66
N GLU A 21 -7.52 7.66 5.32
CA GLU A 21 -8.56 6.99 6.13
C GLU A 21 -7.94 5.83 6.92
N LEU A 22 -8.37 5.64 8.17
CA LEU A 22 -7.93 4.55 9.04
C LEU A 22 -9.14 3.75 9.51
N ILE A 23 -9.13 2.44 9.23
CA ILE A 23 -10.19 1.51 9.62
C ILE A 23 -9.57 0.31 10.34
N GLU A 24 -9.93 0.12 11.62
CA GLU A 24 -9.59 -1.11 12.34
C GLU A 24 -10.53 -2.24 11.91
N GLY A 25 -9.97 -3.36 11.44
CA GLY A 25 -10.77 -4.47 10.91
C GLY A 25 -9.90 -5.61 10.41
N ASP A 26 -10.48 -6.82 10.37
CA ASP A 26 -9.83 -8.04 9.86
C ASP A 26 -8.51 -8.42 10.55
N GLY A 27 -8.27 -7.92 11.76
CA GLY A 27 -7.02 -8.11 12.50
C GLY A 27 -5.88 -7.16 12.11
N PHE A 28 -6.19 -6.07 11.39
CA PHE A 28 -5.23 -5.07 10.93
C PHE A 28 -5.70 -3.64 11.23
N ALA A 29 -4.73 -2.73 11.24
CA ALA A 29 -4.97 -1.31 11.01
C ALA A 29 -4.93 -1.07 9.50
N ASN A 30 -6.09 -0.90 8.88
CA ASN A 30 -6.20 -0.71 7.45
C ASN A 30 -6.10 0.78 7.15
N ILE A 31 -5.02 1.19 6.49
CA ILE A 31 -4.75 2.57 6.12
C ILE A 31 -5.04 2.70 4.63
N ILE A 32 -6.02 3.53 4.29
CA ILE A 32 -6.39 3.80 2.91
C ILE A 32 -5.92 5.21 2.55
N LEU A 33 -5.12 5.30 1.49
CA LEU A 33 -4.68 6.55 0.90
C LEU A 33 -5.47 6.77 -0.39
N ASP A 34 -6.32 7.79 -0.40
CA ASP A 34 -7.05 8.21 -1.60
C ASP A 34 -6.18 9.08 -2.51
N ASP A 35 -6.44 9.00 -3.81
CA ASP A 35 -5.68 9.72 -4.85
C ASP A 35 -4.16 9.49 -4.78
N TYR A 36 -3.72 8.29 -4.38
CA TYR A 36 -2.31 7.96 -4.29
C TYR A 36 -1.66 8.02 -5.68
N PRO A 37 -0.60 8.83 -5.89
CA PRO A 37 -0.03 9.06 -7.20
C PRO A 37 0.63 7.79 -7.75
N LEU A 38 0.41 7.54 -9.03
CA LEU A 38 1.02 6.44 -9.76
C LEU A 38 2.19 6.94 -10.62
N PRO A 39 3.22 6.11 -10.83
CA PRO A 39 4.22 6.41 -11.86
C PRO A 39 3.57 6.31 -13.26
N PRO A 40 4.26 6.79 -14.32
CA PRO A 40 3.81 6.60 -15.69
C PRO A 40 3.64 5.11 -16.06
N MET A 41 2.94 4.84 -17.17
CA MET A 41 2.67 3.50 -17.71
C MET A 41 1.56 2.71 -17.01
N TYR A 42 0.80 3.34 -16.12
CA TYR A 42 -0.51 2.85 -15.67
C TYR A 42 -1.64 3.47 -16.50
N ASN A 43 -2.82 2.83 -16.50
CA ASN A 43 -4.03 3.34 -17.14
C ASN A 43 -4.64 4.57 -16.46
N LYS A 44 -4.08 5.02 -15.33
CA LYS A 44 -4.55 6.13 -14.49
C LYS A 44 -3.36 6.88 -13.88
N GLN A 45 -3.59 8.12 -13.45
CA GLN A 45 -2.58 8.94 -12.77
C GLN A 45 -2.54 8.73 -11.25
N SER A 46 -3.64 8.24 -10.67
CA SER A 46 -3.74 7.92 -9.25
C SER A 46 -4.64 6.71 -9.01
N THR A 47 -4.54 6.13 -7.81
CA THR A 47 -5.39 5.02 -7.35
C THR A 47 -5.70 5.16 -5.87
N ARG A 48 -6.66 4.37 -5.36
CA ARG A 48 -6.75 4.12 -3.93
C ARG A 48 -5.70 3.09 -3.55
N LEU A 49 -4.92 3.37 -2.52
CA LEU A 49 -3.91 2.47 -1.98
C LEU A 49 -4.36 2.00 -0.59
N LEU A 50 -4.46 0.69 -0.40
CA LEU A 50 -4.70 0.07 0.89
C LEU A 50 -3.40 -0.54 1.42
N LEU A 51 -3.04 -0.15 2.64
CA LEU A 51 -1.98 -0.75 3.45
C LEU A 51 -2.62 -1.47 4.63
N ARG A 52 -2.34 -2.75 4.79
CA ARG A 52 -2.83 -3.56 5.91
C ARG A 52 -1.71 -3.71 6.92
N ILE A 53 -1.73 -2.88 7.97
CA ILE A 53 -0.66 -2.84 8.97
C ILE A 53 -1.01 -3.80 10.12
N PRO A 54 -0.14 -4.75 10.49
CA PRO A 54 -0.43 -5.66 11.58
C PRO A 54 -0.56 -4.91 12.90
N ILE A 55 -1.44 -5.36 13.80
CA ILE A 55 -1.65 -4.72 15.11
C ILE A 55 -0.38 -4.71 15.98
N SER A 56 0.56 -5.63 15.74
CA SER A 56 1.85 -5.68 16.42
C SER A 56 2.88 -4.67 15.89
N TYR A 57 2.53 -3.83 14.92
CA TYR A 57 3.40 -2.79 14.38
C TYR A 57 3.96 -1.85 15.47
N PRO A 58 5.27 -1.49 15.43
CA PRO A 58 6.25 -1.79 14.38
C PRO A 58 6.96 -3.15 14.51
N ASN A 59 6.69 -3.93 15.57
CA ASN A 59 7.30 -5.26 15.76
C ASN A 59 6.83 -6.26 14.69
N GLY A 60 5.57 -6.18 14.28
CA GLY A 60 5.07 -6.86 13.08
C GLY A 60 5.43 -6.07 11.83
N ASN A 61 6.03 -6.75 10.86
CA ASN A 61 6.35 -6.14 9.57
C ASN A 61 5.09 -5.90 8.74
N PRO A 62 4.96 -4.74 8.08
CA PRO A 62 4.02 -4.60 6.97
C PRO A 62 4.32 -5.62 5.87
N ASP A 63 3.30 -5.96 5.10
CA ASP A 63 3.43 -6.91 3.99
C ASP A 63 2.55 -6.53 2.80
N MET A 64 3.03 -6.83 1.59
CA MET A 64 2.32 -6.58 0.33
C MET A 64 1.84 -5.13 0.21
N PHE A 65 0.91 -4.86 -0.71
CA PHE A 65 0.04 -3.67 -0.72
C PHE A 65 -1.11 -3.90 -1.70
N TRP A 66 -2.15 -3.09 -1.62
CA TRP A 66 -3.36 -3.27 -2.41
C TRP A 66 -3.78 -1.97 -3.09
N THR A 67 -4.35 -2.08 -4.29
CA THR A 67 -4.84 -0.91 -5.04
C THR A 67 -6.27 -1.12 -5.52
N ALA A 68 -6.87 -0.10 -6.13
CA ALA A 68 -8.16 -0.26 -6.81
C ALA A 68 -8.12 -1.43 -7.82
N PRO A 69 -9.19 -2.24 -7.91
CA PRO A 69 -9.20 -3.49 -8.67
C PRO A 69 -9.03 -3.28 -10.19
N ASP A 70 -9.35 -2.09 -10.68
CA ASP A 70 -9.27 -1.69 -12.08
C ASP A 70 -7.95 -1.00 -12.47
N LEU A 71 -6.94 -1.01 -11.58
CA LEU A 71 -5.60 -0.56 -11.90
C LEU A 71 -4.91 -1.55 -12.85
N LEU A 72 -4.59 -1.09 -14.06
CA LEU A 72 -3.92 -1.86 -15.12
C LEU A 72 -2.74 -1.05 -15.67
N CYS A 73 -1.84 -1.71 -16.39
CA CYS A 73 -0.85 -1.03 -17.22
C CYS A 73 -1.55 -0.20 -18.31
N GLU A 74 -0.88 0.80 -18.87
CA GLU A 74 -1.43 1.68 -19.92
C GLU A 74 -1.89 0.90 -21.17
N ASP A 75 -1.28 -0.25 -21.43
CA ASP A 75 -1.60 -1.18 -22.53
C ASP A 75 -2.69 -2.21 -22.17
N GLY A 76 -3.32 -2.07 -21.00
CA GLY A 76 -4.40 -2.93 -20.52
C GLY A 76 -3.95 -4.24 -19.88
N ARG A 77 -2.63 -4.53 -19.80
CA ARG A 77 -2.14 -5.71 -19.09
C ARG A 77 -2.29 -5.57 -17.58
N THR A 78 -2.37 -6.71 -16.90
CA THR A 78 -2.22 -6.77 -15.45
C THR A 78 -0.76 -6.44 -15.07
N PRO A 79 -0.52 -5.56 -14.07
CA PRO A 79 0.83 -5.28 -13.59
C PRO A 79 1.49 -6.54 -12.99
N THR A 80 2.82 -6.63 -13.07
CA THR A 80 3.56 -7.80 -12.54
C THR A 80 3.33 -8.00 -11.04
N ASN A 81 3.11 -9.26 -10.64
CA ASN A 81 2.77 -9.66 -9.26
C ASN A 81 1.47 -9.02 -8.75
N ALA A 82 0.55 -8.66 -9.65
CA ALA A 82 -0.72 -8.00 -9.34
C ALA A 82 -1.95 -8.75 -9.88
N ASP A 83 -1.83 -10.07 -10.06
CA ASP A 83 -2.78 -10.96 -10.72
C ASP A 83 -3.94 -11.42 -9.82
N SER A 84 -3.87 -11.11 -8.52
CA SER A 84 -4.87 -11.50 -7.52
C SER A 84 -5.75 -10.32 -7.13
N LEU A 85 -7.06 -10.58 -7.07
CA LEU A 85 -8.05 -9.70 -6.44
C LEU A 85 -8.47 -10.31 -5.11
N GLU A 86 -8.58 -9.50 -4.07
CA GLU A 86 -8.95 -9.92 -2.72
C GLU A 86 -9.98 -8.96 -2.11
N ASP A 87 -10.86 -9.50 -1.28
CA ASP A 87 -11.84 -8.70 -0.55
C ASP A 87 -11.30 -8.32 0.83
N HIS A 88 -11.20 -7.01 1.07
CA HIS A 88 -10.84 -6.42 2.36
C HIS A 88 -11.83 -5.30 2.68
N LEU A 89 -12.35 -5.25 3.91
CA LEU A 89 -13.32 -4.23 4.32
C LEU A 89 -14.57 -4.17 3.43
N GLY A 90 -15.04 -5.33 2.94
CA GLY A 90 -16.21 -5.44 2.06
C GLY A 90 -16.02 -4.84 0.67
N GLN A 91 -14.78 -4.57 0.26
CA GLN A 91 -14.42 -4.03 -1.05
C GLN A 91 -13.36 -4.91 -1.71
N GLN A 92 -13.40 -5.02 -3.03
CA GLN A 92 -12.41 -5.75 -3.79
C GLN A 92 -11.19 -4.88 -4.07
N TRP A 93 -10.00 -5.47 -3.92
CA TRP A 93 -8.72 -4.82 -4.11
C TRP A 93 -7.78 -5.65 -4.97
N ARG A 94 -6.96 -5.00 -5.80
CA ARG A 94 -5.86 -5.67 -6.52
C ARG A 94 -4.64 -5.76 -5.64
N ARG A 95 -4.22 -6.98 -5.33
CA ARG A 95 -3.07 -7.26 -4.46
C ARG A 95 -1.77 -7.25 -5.24
N PHE A 96 -0.78 -6.51 -4.76
CA PHE A 96 0.59 -6.56 -5.23
C PHE A 96 1.44 -7.43 -4.29
N SER A 97 1.88 -8.59 -4.78
CA SER A 97 2.59 -9.62 -4.01
C SER A 97 4.09 -9.34 -3.86
N TRP A 98 4.45 -8.13 -3.44
CA TRP A 98 5.83 -7.77 -3.12
C TRP A 98 6.00 -7.73 -1.60
N HIS A 99 7.06 -8.37 -1.09
CA HIS A 99 7.32 -8.46 0.34
C HIS A 99 8.51 -7.58 0.74
N PRO A 100 8.36 -6.62 1.68
CA PRO A 100 9.49 -5.87 2.23
C PRO A 100 10.55 -6.84 2.78
N GLN A 101 11.80 -6.67 2.38
CA GLN A 101 12.92 -7.47 2.89
C GLN A 101 13.67 -6.68 3.95
N GLY A 102 13.97 -7.32 5.10
CA GLY A 102 14.81 -6.71 6.14
C GLY A 102 14.14 -5.62 6.98
N TRP A 103 12.82 -5.71 7.21
CA TRP A 103 12.13 -4.80 8.14
C TRP A 103 12.79 -4.80 9.52
N ASN A 104 13.14 -3.62 10.01
CA ASN A 104 13.71 -3.43 11.34
C ASN A 104 12.79 -2.52 12.16
N PRO A 105 12.12 -3.04 13.21
CA PRO A 105 11.17 -2.27 14.03
C PRO A 105 11.73 -1.01 14.67
N SER A 106 13.05 -0.91 14.84
CA SER A 106 13.69 0.25 15.48
C SER A 106 13.88 1.44 14.53
N ILE A 107 13.73 1.25 13.21
CA ILE A 107 13.94 2.29 12.19
C ILE A 107 12.83 2.36 11.15
N GLY A 108 12.13 1.24 10.90
CA GLY A 108 11.07 1.14 9.92
C GLY A 108 9.86 1.97 10.34
N ASN A 109 9.33 2.75 9.40
CA ASN A 109 8.14 3.59 9.57
C ASN A 109 7.26 3.53 8.30
N LEU A 110 6.05 4.07 8.36
CA LEU A 110 5.12 4.11 7.23
C LEU A 110 5.69 4.83 6.01
N SER A 111 6.50 5.88 6.18
CA SER A 111 7.12 6.60 5.06
C SER A 111 8.10 5.70 4.28
N MET A 112 8.96 4.96 4.99
CA MET A 112 9.86 3.97 4.38
C MET A 112 9.07 2.85 3.70
N TYR A 113 7.93 2.46 4.27
CA TYR A 113 7.06 1.47 3.64
C TYR A 113 6.38 2.02 2.37
N LEU A 114 6.00 3.30 2.33
CA LEU A 114 5.52 3.95 1.10
C LEU A 114 6.61 4.03 0.02
N GLU A 115 7.88 4.20 0.38
CA GLU A 115 8.98 4.09 -0.58
C GLU A 115 9.07 2.69 -1.18
N PHE A 116 8.89 1.65 -0.36
CA PHE A 116 8.78 0.27 -0.84
C PHE A 116 7.60 0.09 -1.81
N VAL A 117 6.43 0.63 -1.48
CA VAL A 117 5.24 0.61 -2.36
C VAL A 117 5.52 1.31 -3.68
N ASN A 118 6.13 2.49 -3.67
CA ASN A 118 6.50 3.24 -4.87
C ASN A 118 7.43 2.44 -5.79
N ASN A 119 8.42 1.76 -5.20
CA ASN A 119 9.32 0.90 -5.95
C ASN A 119 8.58 -0.31 -6.55
N GLY A 120 7.66 -0.91 -5.80
CA GLY A 120 6.80 -1.99 -6.29
C GLY A 120 5.94 -1.56 -7.47
N LEU A 121 5.25 -0.42 -7.34
CA LEU A 121 4.42 0.17 -8.40
C LEU A 121 5.26 0.49 -9.64
N ALA A 122 6.44 1.10 -9.48
CA ALA A 122 7.31 1.43 -10.61
C ALA A 122 7.90 0.19 -11.30
N ARG A 123 8.17 -0.89 -10.55
CA ARG A 123 8.67 -2.16 -11.10
C ARG A 123 7.58 -2.90 -11.87
N ALA A 124 6.35 -2.89 -11.37
CA ALA A 124 5.26 -3.72 -11.90
C ALA A 124 4.85 -3.36 -13.34
N VAL A 125 5.06 -2.11 -13.78
CA VAL A 125 4.77 -1.65 -15.14
C VAL A 125 5.95 -1.76 -16.12
N LYS A 126 7.18 -1.92 -15.61
CA LYS A 126 8.39 -1.96 -16.44
C LYS A 126 8.70 -3.34 -17.03
N SER A 127 7.99 -4.39 -16.61
CA SER A 127 8.25 -5.75 -17.07
C SER A 127 7.79 -5.96 -18.51
N ASN A 128 8.65 -5.54 -19.44
CA ASN A 128 8.87 -6.13 -20.75
C ASN A 128 10.32 -6.63 -20.76
N GLN A 129 10.54 -7.82 -20.22
CA GLN A 129 11.71 -8.65 -20.55
C GLN A 129 11.23 -10.05 -20.85
#